data_AF-A0A093U692-F1
#
_entry.id   AF-A0A093U692-F1
#
_cell.length_a   1.000
_cell.length_b   1.000
_cell.length_c   1.000
_cell.angle_alpha   90.00
_cell.angle_beta   90.00
_cell.angle_gamma   90.00
#
_symmetry.space_group_name_H-M   'P 1'
#
loop_
_entity.id
_entity.type
_entity.pdbx_description
1 polymer ?
#
loop_
_entity_poly.entity_id
_entity_poly.type
_entity_poly.pdbx_seq_one_letter_code
_entity_poly.pdbx_strand_id
1 'polypeptide(L)'
;MNTPATAPTLLKLDAISEAIDELRHELAHNETANKGTVLGDHIHSLDAFGSQLNTRRKALGIELSTLELQTGVSISTLKRLFNDPAQVKFATVYNVCSALGIKLCAVR
;
A
#
# COMPACT_ATOMS: atom_id res chain seq x y z
N MET A 1 57.31 14.43 -1.70
CA MET A 1 55.92 14.64 -1.26
C MET A 1 55.08 15.05 -2.46
N ASN A 2 53.86 14.51 -2.53
CA ASN A 2 52.67 14.94 -3.31
C ASN A 2 52.30 14.08 -4.54
N THR A 3 51.15 13.42 -4.37
CA THR A 3 50.47 12.38 -5.15
C THR A 3 49.61 12.94 -6.30
N PRO A 4 49.51 12.28 -7.46
CA PRO A 4 48.54 12.61 -8.50
C PRO A 4 47.34 11.64 -8.41
N ALA A 5 46.39 11.90 -7.49
CA ALA A 5 45.22 11.03 -7.29
C ALA A 5 43.87 11.78 -7.35
N THR A 6 43.85 13.07 -7.68
CA THR A 6 42.69 13.95 -7.46
C THR A 6 41.69 13.99 -8.64
N ALA A 7 42.14 13.74 -9.87
CA ALA A 7 41.27 13.78 -11.06
C ALA A 7 40.21 12.66 -11.16
N PRO A 8 40.52 11.38 -10.88
CA PRO A 8 39.53 10.30 -11.06
C PRO A 8 38.48 10.25 -9.94
N THR A 9 38.73 10.86 -8.79
CA THR A 9 37.78 10.96 -7.67
C THR A 9 36.75 12.07 -7.90
N LEU A 10 37.14 13.19 -8.51
CA LEU A 10 36.22 14.26 -8.91
C LEU A 10 35.17 13.76 -9.92
N LEU A 11 35.60 13.02 -10.95
CA LEU A 11 34.68 12.44 -11.94
C LEU A 11 33.67 11.45 -11.34
N LYS A 12 34.06 10.72 -10.29
CA LYS A 12 33.17 9.81 -9.56
C LYS A 12 32.17 10.58 -8.69
N LEU A 13 32.58 11.70 -8.10
CA LEU A 13 31.69 12.55 -7.29
C LEU A 13 30.62 13.21 -8.17
N ASP A 14 31.00 13.70 -9.35
CA ASP A 14 30.06 14.31 -10.29
C ASP A 14 29.03 13.28 -10.79
N ALA A 15 29.49 12.07 -11.14
CA ALA A 15 28.60 10.97 -11.53
C ALA A 15 27.64 10.53 -10.40
N ILE A 16 28.10 10.56 -9.14
CA ILE A 16 27.24 10.28 -7.98
C ILE A 16 26.22 11.39 -7.76
N SER A 17 26.60 12.65 -7.95
CA SER A 17 25.67 13.78 -7.83
C SER A 17 24.56 13.70 -8.87
N GLU A 18 24.90 13.37 -10.10
CA GLU A 18 23.93 13.22 -11.20
C GLU A 18 22.95 12.08 -10.94
N ALA A 19 23.45 10.92 -10.48
CA ALA A 19 22.60 9.79 -10.09
C ALA A 19 21.67 10.11 -8.90
N ILE A 20 22.11 10.94 -7.95
CA ILE A 20 21.27 11.38 -6.82
C ILE A 20 20.15 12.30 -7.30
N ASP A 21 20.44 13.23 -8.22
CA ASP A 21 19.43 14.14 -8.75
C ASP A 21 18.42 13.42 -9.64
N GLU A 22 18.86 12.40 -10.40
CA GLU A 22 17.97 11.54 -11.18
C GLU A 22 17.02 10.74 -10.26
N LEU A 23 17.54 10.11 -9.20
CA LEU A 23 16.73 9.41 -8.19
C LEU A 23 15.75 10.35 -7.48
N ARG A 24 16.16 11.58 -7.16
CA ARG A 24 15.27 12.59 -6.55
C ARG A 24 14.14 12.98 -7.49
N HIS A 25 14.43 13.12 -8.78
CA HIS A 25 13.42 13.43 -9.79
C HIS A 25 12.43 12.29 -9.96
N GLU A 26 12.91 11.03 -9.99
CA GLU A 26 12.05 9.85 -10.02
C GLU A 26 11.15 9.75 -8.77
N LEU A 27 11.71 9.97 -7.58
CA LEU A 27 10.96 9.96 -6.32
C LEU A 27 9.87 11.06 -6.29
N ALA A 28 10.20 12.27 -6.75
CA ALA A 28 9.24 13.37 -6.83
C ALA A 28 8.09 13.06 -7.79
N HIS A 29 8.39 12.44 -8.95
CA HIS A 29 7.36 12.03 -9.91
C HIS A 29 6.44 10.94 -9.32
N ASN A 30 7.03 9.99 -8.61
CA ASN A 30 6.31 8.89 -7.93
C ASN A 30 5.41 9.40 -6.80
N GLU A 31 5.81 10.43 -6.04
CA GLU A 31 4.95 11.04 -5.01
C GLU A 31 3.69 11.69 -5.61
N THR A 32 3.80 12.39 -6.75
CA THR A 32 2.64 12.98 -7.44
C THR A 32 1.68 11.95 -8.00
N ALA A 33 2.21 10.85 -8.59
CA ALA A 33 1.37 9.75 -9.08
C ALA A 33 0.62 9.07 -7.94
N ASN A 34 1.28 8.86 -6.80
CA ASN A 34 0.70 8.22 -5.62
C ASN A 34 -0.38 9.09 -4.96
N LYS A 35 -0.21 10.42 -4.91
CA LYS A 35 -1.25 11.35 -4.42
C LYS A 35 -2.54 11.31 -5.23
N GLY A 36 -2.45 11.12 -6.55
CA GLY A 36 -3.62 10.99 -7.42
C GLY A 36 -4.41 9.70 -7.17
N THR A 37 -3.74 8.61 -6.77
CA THR A 37 -4.38 7.33 -6.46
C THR A 37 -5.06 7.32 -5.10
N VAL A 38 -4.50 8.03 -4.11
CA VAL A 38 -5.01 8.09 -2.73
C VAL A 38 -6.41 8.71 -2.64
N LEU A 39 -6.78 9.61 -3.55
CA LEU A 39 -8.12 10.23 -3.55
C LEU A 39 -9.20 9.35 -4.21
N GLY A 40 -8.83 8.43 -5.10
CA GLY A 40 -9.75 7.49 -5.75
C GLY A 40 -10.17 6.31 -4.87
N ASP A 41 -9.45 6.06 -3.79
CA ASP A 41 -9.73 5.02 -2.79
C ASP A 41 -10.56 5.52 -1.61
N HIS A 42 -11.21 6.69 -1.74
CA HIS A 42 -12.21 7.10 -0.76
C HIS A 42 -13.36 6.10 -0.74
N ILE A 43 -13.57 5.49 0.42
CA ILE A 43 -14.71 4.62 0.69
C ILE A 43 -15.97 5.50 0.74
N HIS A 44 -16.59 5.72 -0.42
CA HIS A 44 -17.85 6.48 -0.52
C HIS A 44 -19.07 5.64 -0.15
N SER A 45 -18.98 4.31 -0.26
CA SER A 45 -20.03 3.38 0.19
C SER A 45 -19.45 2.12 0.81
N LEU A 46 -20.10 1.69 1.89
CA LEU A 46 -19.75 0.47 2.62
C LEU A 46 -19.88 -0.77 1.72
N ASP A 47 -20.89 -0.83 0.87
CA ASP A 47 -21.09 -1.93 -0.09
C ASP A 47 -19.95 -2.04 -1.12
N ALA A 48 -19.51 -0.89 -1.66
CA ALA A 48 -18.38 -0.87 -2.59
C ALA A 48 -17.09 -1.32 -1.90
N PHE A 49 -16.92 -0.95 -0.63
CA PHE A 49 -15.77 -1.36 0.16
C PHE A 49 -15.73 -2.86 0.43
N GLY A 50 -16.86 -3.49 0.77
CA GLY A 50 -16.94 -4.95 0.91
C GLY A 50 -16.50 -5.68 -0.38
N SER A 51 -16.96 -5.18 -1.53
CA SER A 51 -16.57 -5.68 -2.85
C SER A 51 -15.09 -5.43 -3.16
N GLN A 52 -14.56 -4.26 -2.79
CA GLN A 52 -13.16 -3.90 -2.99
C GLN A 52 -12.23 -4.78 -2.14
N LEU A 53 -12.58 -5.06 -0.88
CA LEU A 53 -11.85 -5.99 -0.02
C LEU A 53 -11.77 -7.39 -0.61
N ASN A 54 -12.88 -7.92 -1.13
CA ASN A 54 -12.89 -9.23 -1.77
C ASN A 54 -12.05 -9.24 -3.06
N THR A 55 -12.10 -8.15 -3.83
CA THR A 55 -11.28 -7.99 -5.03
C THR A 55 -9.79 -7.95 -4.67
N ARG A 56 -9.42 -7.21 -3.62
CA ARG A 56 -8.04 -7.15 -3.12
C ARG A 56 -7.56 -8.51 -2.62
N ARG A 57 -8.40 -9.23 -1.87
CA ARG A 57 -8.12 -10.61 -1.44
C ARG A 57 -7.84 -11.52 -2.64
N LYS A 58 -8.66 -11.45 -3.69
CA LYS A 58 -8.48 -12.24 -4.93
C LYS A 58 -7.19 -11.84 -5.66
N ALA A 59 -6.89 -10.55 -5.75
CA ALA A 59 -5.67 -10.05 -6.38
C ALA A 59 -4.40 -10.52 -5.66
N LEU A 60 -4.45 -10.67 -4.34
CA LEU A 60 -3.37 -11.21 -3.52
C LEU A 60 -3.31 -12.76 -3.54
N GLY A 61 -4.27 -13.44 -4.18
CA GLY A 61 -4.34 -14.90 -4.20
C GLY A 61 -4.64 -15.53 -2.84
N ILE A 62 -5.18 -14.76 -1.89
CA ILE A 62 -5.42 -15.23 -0.51
C ILE A 62 -6.75 -15.98 -0.47
N GLU A 63 -6.75 -17.24 -0.05
CA GLU A 63 -7.98 -17.99 0.17
C GLU A 63 -8.75 -17.50 1.41
N LEU A 64 -10.07 -17.74 1.44
CA LEU A 64 -10.90 -17.38 2.60
C LEU A 64 -10.44 -18.09 3.89
N SER A 65 -9.99 -19.33 3.77
CA SER A 65 -9.38 -20.15 4.84
C SER A 65 -8.09 -19.51 5.38
N THR A 66 -7.23 -19.03 4.49
CA THR A 66 -6.00 -18.33 4.87
C THR A 66 -6.31 -17.02 5.60
N LEU A 67 -7.29 -16.27 5.11
CA LEU A 67 -7.71 -15.01 5.73
C LEU A 67 -8.34 -15.26 7.11
N GLU A 68 -9.14 -16.31 7.27
CA GLU A 68 -9.66 -16.76 8.57
C GLU A 68 -8.52 -17.08 9.55
N LEU A 69 -7.48 -17.81 9.10
CA LEU A 69 -6.32 -18.13 9.93
C LEU A 69 -5.53 -16.88 10.37
N GLN A 70 -5.35 -15.91 9.47
CA GLN A 70 -4.60 -14.68 9.75
C GLN A 70 -5.36 -13.70 10.67
N THR A 71 -6.69 -13.68 10.57
CA THR A 71 -7.53 -12.68 11.24
C THR A 71 -8.28 -13.23 12.45
N GLY A 72 -8.38 -14.56 12.58
CA GLY A 72 -9.25 -15.23 13.56
C GLY A 72 -10.74 -15.06 13.27
N VAL A 73 -11.12 -14.55 12.09
CA VAL A 73 -12.49 -14.24 11.71
C VAL A 73 -13.07 -15.39 10.90
N SER A 74 -14.20 -15.94 11.36
CA SER A 74 -14.82 -17.08 10.68
C SER A 74 -15.15 -16.78 9.21
N ILE A 75 -15.06 -17.79 8.35
CA ILE A 75 -15.43 -17.69 6.92
C ILE A 75 -16.85 -17.12 6.74
N SER A 76 -17.79 -17.48 7.63
CA SER A 76 -19.15 -16.95 7.60
C SER A 76 -19.21 -15.44 7.85
N THR A 77 -18.39 -14.95 8.79
CA THR A 77 -18.25 -13.52 9.08
C THR A 77 -17.53 -12.79 7.95
N LEU A 78 -16.51 -13.39 7.34
CA LEU A 78 -15.83 -12.84 6.15
C LEU A 78 -16.78 -12.70 4.96
N LYS A 79 -17.61 -13.71 4.70
CA LYS A 79 -18.64 -13.63 3.65
C LYS A 79 -19.65 -12.52 3.91
N ARG A 80 -20.07 -12.33 5.17
CA ARG A 80 -20.94 -11.20 5.55
C ARG A 80 -20.22 -9.88 5.33
N LEU A 81 -18.97 -9.75 5.76
CA LEU A 81 -18.16 -8.54 5.56
C LEU A 81 -18.06 -8.13 4.09
N PHE A 82 -17.86 -9.10 3.18
CA PHE A 82 -17.76 -8.82 1.74
C PHE A 82 -19.10 -8.46 1.08
N ASN A 83 -20.23 -8.84 1.68
CA ASN A 83 -21.55 -8.62 1.12
C ASN A 83 -22.25 -7.40 1.76
N ASP A 84 -22.15 -7.28 3.08
CA ASP A 84 -22.69 -6.20 3.90
C ASP A 84 -21.75 -5.96 5.10
N PRO A 85 -20.79 -5.04 4.98
CA PRO A 85 -19.86 -4.73 6.07
C PRO A 85 -20.49 -4.00 7.25
N ALA A 86 -21.71 -3.45 7.12
CA ALA A 86 -22.39 -2.76 8.23
C ALA A 86 -22.89 -3.74 9.31
N GLN A 87 -23.13 -5.00 8.93
CA GLN A 87 -23.53 -6.09 9.84
C GLN A 87 -22.38 -6.62 10.70
N VAL A 88 -21.16 -6.14 10.48
CA VAL A 88 -19.95 -6.67 11.10
C VAL A 88 -19.29 -5.60 11.97
N LYS A 89 -18.76 -6.01 13.12
CA LYS A 89 -18.07 -5.08 14.01
C LYS A 89 -16.88 -4.43 13.29
N PHE A 90 -16.70 -3.13 13.50
CA PHE A 90 -15.57 -2.38 12.92
C PHE A 90 -14.22 -3.01 13.25
N ALA A 91 -14.05 -3.58 14.46
CA ALA A 91 -12.82 -4.29 14.82
C ALA A 91 -12.50 -5.46 13.86
N THR A 92 -13.52 -6.18 13.42
CA THR A 92 -13.39 -7.26 12.43
C THR A 92 -12.99 -6.70 11.07
N VAL A 93 -13.64 -5.61 10.64
CA VAL A 93 -13.31 -4.90 9.41
C VAL A 93 -11.84 -4.48 9.41
N TYR A 94 -11.40 -3.84 10.49
CA TYR A 94 -10.04 -3.35 10.69
C TYR A 94 -9.01 -4.50 10.65
N ASN A 95 -9.27 -5.60 11.37
CA ASN A 95 -8.37 -6.76 11.37
C ASN A 95 -8.21 -7.35 9.96
N VAL A 96 -9.30 -7.47 9.21
CA VAL A 96 -9.27 -7.96 7.83
C VAL A 96 -8.52 -6.99 6.91
N CYS A 97 -8.73 -5.68 7.06
CA CYS A 97 -7.99 -4.68 6.30
C CYS A 97 -6.49 -4.76 6.59
N SER A 98 -6.12 -4.86 7.88
CA SER A 98 -4.74 -4.99 8.30
C SER A 98 -4.08 -6.24 7.73
N ALA A 99 -4.78 -7.38 7.71
CA ALA A 99 -4.29 -8.62 7.13
C ALA A 99 -4.11 -8.53 5.59
N LEU A 100 -4.96 -7.75 4.92
CA LEU A 100 -4.86 -7.49 3.48
C LEU A 100 -3.87 -6.35 3.13
N GLY A 101 -3.19 -5.78 4.14
CA GLY A 101 -2.22 -4.69 3.96
C GLY A 101 -2.87 -3.33 3.63
N ILE A 102 -4.16 -3.16 3.92
CA ILE A 102 -4.91 -1.93 3.68
C ILE A 102 -4.86 -1.09 4.95
N LYS A 103 -4.37 0.15 4.83
CA LYS A 103 -4.43 1.14 5.91
C LYS A 103 -5.70 1.96 5.76
N LEU A 104 -6.58 1.86 6.75
CA LEU A 104 -7.75 2.73 6.84
C LEU A 104 -7.32 4.08 7.39
N CYS A 105 -7.49 5.14 6.60
CA CYS A 105 -7.23 6.51 7.01
C CYS A 105 -8.54 7.29 7.05
N ALA A 106 -8.80 7.97 8.16
CA ALA A 106 -9.86 8.98 8.20
C ALA A 106 -9.32 10.24 7.53
N VAL A 107 -9.93 10.64 6.41
CA VAL A 107 -9.67 11.94 5.80
C VAL A 107 -10.47 12.97 6.58
N ARG A 108 -9.78 14.03 7.02
CA ARG A 108 -10.33 15.10 7.85
C ARG A 108 -10.46 16.38 7.05
#